data_AF-A0A520F3B5-F1
#
_entry.id   AF-A0A520F3B5-F1
#
_cell.length_a   1.000
_cell.length_b   1.000
_cell.length_c   1.000
_cell.angle_alpha   90.00
_cell.angle_beta   90.00
_cell.angle_gamma   90.00
#
_symmetry.space_group_name_H-M   'P 1'
#
loop_
_entity.id
_entity.type
_entity.pdbx_description
1 polymer ?
#
loop_
_entity_poly.entity_id
_entity_poly.type
_entity_poly.pdbx_seq_one_letter_code
_entity_poly.pdbx_strand_id
1 'polypeptide(L)'
;MRPRTPSIPTSSPSCATYIPDGFVQNLAEGLVRGRFRDSYDDPTLLTPGQVYRLTIELGNISHVVKGGNALRLLVTSSDFPRWDRNTNTGDRPAAASDIQQARQTILHDRAHASRLILPTVCAAERR
;
A
#
# COMPACT_ATOMS: atom_id res chain seq x y z
N MET A 1 -12.88 29.09 -11.60
CA MET A 1 -13.05 27.67 -11.24
C MET A 1 -11.65 27.06 -11.19
N ARG A 2 -11.09 26.77 -10.00
CA ARG A 2 -9.72 26.21 -9.93
C ARG A 2 -9.77 24.75 -10.41
N PRO A 3 -8.88 24.31 -11.31
CA PRO A 3 -8.78 22.90 -11.65
C PRO A 3 -8.32 22.16 -10.38
N ARG A 4 -9.25 21.47 -9.72
CA ARG A 4 -8.92 20.62 -8.57
C ARG A 4 -8.18 19.42 -9.12
N THR A 5 -6.88 19.37 -8.89
CA THR A 5 -6.05 18.27 -9.35
C THR A 5 -6.20 17.10 -8.36
N PRO A 6 -6.63 15.91 -8.79
CA PRO A 6 -6.95 14.82 -7.88
C PRO A 6 -5.72 14.33 -7.11
N SER A 7 -5.81 14.20 -5.79
CA SER A 7 -4.87 13.34 -5.06
C SER A 7 -5.15 11.89 -5.44
N ILE A 8 -4.23 11.25 -6.18
CA ILE A 8 -4.24 9.80 -6.43
C ILE A 8 -4.30 9.06 -5.07
N PRO A 9 -4.98 7.89 -5.00
CA PRO A 9 -5.41 7.28 -3.76
C PRO A 9 -4.29 6.87 -2.81
N THR A 10 -4.73 6.59 -1.59
CA THR A 10 -4.03 5.77 -0.62
C THR A 10 -3.66 4.44 -1.24
N SER A 11 -2.44 3.95 -1.04
CA SER A 11 -2.11 2.54 -1.29
C SER A 11 -1.98 1.84 0.05
N SER A 12 -2.78 0.78 0.22
CA SER A 12 -2.81 -0.06 1.41
C SER A 12 -2.37 -1.49 1.04
N PRO A 13 -1.07 -1.76 0.94
CA PRO A 13 -0.56 -3.10 0.79
C PRO A 13 -0.75 -3.91 2.08
N SER A 14 -1.11 -5.18 1.92
CA SER A 14 -1.04 -6.18 2.97
C SER A 14 -0.20 -7.38 2.53
N CYS A 15 0.66 -7.85 3.42
CA CYS A 15 1.44 -9.04 3.26
C CYS A 15 0.75 -10.18 4.01
N ALA A 16 0.55 -11.30 3.32
CA ALA A 16 -0.14 -12.46 3.85
C ALA A 16 0.62 -13.75 3.56
N THR A 17 0.40 -14.77 4.39
CA THR A 17 0.81 -16.15 4.09
C THR A 17 -0.37 -16.92 3.53
N TYR A 18 -0.17 -17.58 2.40
CA TYR A 18 -1.08 -18.54 1.81
C TYR A 18 -0.72 -19.96 2.25
N ILE A 19 -1.73 -20.72 2.68
CA ILE A 19 -1.64 -22.13 3.06
C ILE A 19 -2.33 -22.97 1.96
N PRO A 20 -1.82 -24.17 1.61
CA PRO A 20 -2.36 -25.00 0.54
C PRO A 20 -3.87 -25.32 0.59
N ASP A 21 -4.49 -25.24 1.77
CA ASP A 21 -5.94 -25.43 1.97
C ASP A 21 -6.79 -24.22 1.52
N GLY A 22 -6.15 -23.17 1.01
CA GLY A 22 -6.80 -21.94 0.55
C GLY A 22 -6.86 -20.84 1.60
N PHE A 23 -6.40 -21.11 2.84
CA PHE A 23 -6.37 -20.10 3.89
C PHE A 23 -5.31 -19.03 3.60
N VAL A 24 -5.69 -17.76 3.77
CA VAL A 24 -4.81 -16.59 3.63
C VAL A 24 -4.79 -15.84 4.95
N GLN A 25 -3.68 -15.93 5.66
CA GLN A 25 -3.46 -15.19 6.90
C GLN A 25 -2.82 -13.84 6.60
N ASN A 26 -3.50 -12.73 6.91
CA ASN A 26 -2.86 -11.42 6.93
C ASN A 26 -1.79 -11.40 8.03
N LEU A 27 -0.55 -11.06 7.66
CA LEU A 27 0.57 -11.00 8.59
C LEU A 27 0.86 -9.57 9.02
N ALA A 28 0.86 -8.67 8.04
CA ALA A 28 1.28 -7.29 8.20
C ALA A 28 0.63 -6.43 7.11
N GLU A 29 0.39 -5.17 7.41
CA GLU A 29 -0.23 -4.24 6.49
C GLU A 29 0.29 -2.83 6.74
N GLY A 30 0.32 -2.05 5.68
CA GLY A 30 0.72 -0.66 5.74
C GLY A 30 -0.21 0.18 4.90
N LEU A 31 -0.19 1.49 5.16
CA LEU A 31 -0.95 2.46 4.39
C LEU A 31 -0.10 3.72 4.23
N VAL A 32 -0.08 4.24 3.01
CA VAL A 32 0.33 5.63 2.78
C VAL A 32 -0.76 6.35 2.01
N ARG A 33 -1.09 7.58 2.44
CA ARG A 33 -1.92 8.48 1.66
C ARG A 33 -1.02 9.28 0.74
N GLY A 34 -1.28 9.25 -0.57
CA GLY A 34 -0.38 9.81 -1.58
C GLY A 34 0.04 11.26 -1.38
N ARG A 35 -0.77 12.08 -0.67
CA ARG A 35 -0.40 13.47 -0.34
C ARG A 35 0.71 13.58 0.72
N PHE A 36 0.88 12.57 1.55
CA PHE A 36 1.88 12.48 2.62
C PHE A 36 3.07 11.61 2.24
N ARG A 37 3.27 11.32 0.94
CA ARG A 37 4.33 10.41 0.47
C ARG A 37 5.75 10.89 0.82
N ASP A 38 5.93 12.21 0.90
CA ASP A 38 7.23 12.85 1.11
C ASP A 38 7.32 13.48 2.52
N SER A 39 6.21 14.02 3.04
CA SER A 39 6.12 14.66 4.35
C SER A 39 4.70 14.62 4.90
N TYR A 40 4.58 14.42 6.22
CA TYR A 40 3.31 14.56 6.94
C TYR A 40 3.01 16.03 7.28
N ASP A 41 4.04 16.86 7.44
CA ASP A 41 3.91 18.27 7.81
C ASP A 41 3.59 19.16 6.61
N ASP A 42 4.15 18.83 5.44
CA ASP A 42 3.93 19.56 4.18
C ASP A 42 3.35 18.65 3.08
N PRO A 43 2.03 18.40 3.11
CA PRO A 43 1.39 17.52 2.14
C PRO A 43 1.33 18.15 0.75
N THR A 44 1.71 17.37 -0.26
CA THR A 44 1.67 17.80 -1.67
C THR A 44 0.77 16.89 -2.50
N LEU A 45 -0.10 17.47 -3.33
CA LEU A 45 -1.00 16.70 -4.19
C LEU A 45 -0.23 15.92 -5.28
N LEU A 46 -0.85 14.86 -5.77
CA LEU A 46 -0.35 14.07 -6.89
C LEU A 46 -0.89 14.65 -8.20
N THR A 47 -0.10 14.53 -9.27
CA THR A 47 -0.51 14.91 -10.62
C THR A 47 -1.02 13.66 -11.36
N PRO A 48 -2.25 13.68 -11.93
CA PRO A 48 -2.78 12.56 -12.72
C PRO A 48 -1.84 12.16 -13.87
N GLY A 49 -1.63 10.86 -14.03
CA GLY A 49 -0.76 10.31 -15.08
C GLY A 49 0.74 10.36 -14.77
N GLN A 50 1.16 11.14 -13.77
CA GLN A 50 2.55 11.15 -13.32
C GLN A 50 2.83 9.90 -12.48
N VAL A 51 4.00 9.29 -12.71
CA VAL A 51 4.47 8.14 -11.94
C VAL A 51 5.14 8.61 -10.65
N TYR A 52 4.78 7.98 -9.53
CA TYR A 52 5.37 8.25 -8.22
C TYR A 52 5.88 6.96 -7.59
N ARG A 53 7.00 7.06 -6.87
CA ARG A 53 7.44 6.02 -5.94
C ARG A 53 6.77 6.28 -4.59
N LEU A 54 6.15 5.25 -4.03
CA LEU A 54 5.60 5.26 -2.68
C LEU A 54 6.37 4.26 -1.83
N THR A 55 6.81 4.70 -0.65
CA THR A 55 7.35 3.82 0.40
C THR A 55 6.24 3.54 1.40
N ILE A 56 6.02 2.27 1.72
CA ILE A 56 4.93 1.83 2.59
C ILE A 56 5.50 0.86 3.61
N GLU A 57 5.49 1.27 4.86
CA GLU A 57 5.93 0.44 5.98
C GLU A 57 4.80 -0.49 6.41
N LEU A 58 5.02 -1.81 6.39
CA LEU A 58 4.01 -2.82 6.71
C LEU A 58 3.97 -3.20 8.20
N GLY A 59 4.80 -2.56 9.03
CA GLY A 59 5.04 -2.94 10.42
C GLY A 59 5.96 -4.17 10.55
N ASN A 60 6.16 -4.60 11.81
CA ASN A 60 7.10 -5.67 12.14
C ASN A 60 6.37 -7.01 12.30
N ILE A 61 6.92 -8.06 11.70
CA ILE A 61 6.46 -9.43 11.88
C ILE A 61 7.65 -10.38 12.10
N SER A 62 7.38 -11.49 12.77
CA SER A 62 8.27 -12.65 12.81
C SER A 62 7.44 -13.87 12.42
N HIS A 63 7.70 -14.40 11.22
CA HIS A 63 6.92 -15.51 10.67
C HIS A 63 7.81 -16.46 9.88
N VAL A 64 7.58 -17.76 10.06
CA VAL A 64 8.25 -18.81 9.29
C VAL A 64 7.32 -19.28 8.19
N VAL A 65 7.71 -19.04 6.94
CA VAL A 65 7.01 -19.57 5.77
C VAL A 65 7.45 -21.01 5.58
N LYS A 66 6.60 -21.95 6.00
CA LYS A 66 6.87 -23.39 5.88
C LYS A 66 6.86 -23.82 4.41
N GLY A 67 7.58 -24.90 4.10
CA GLY A 67 7.49 -25.53 2.78
C GLY A 67 6.04 -25.89 2.43
N GLY A 68 5.64 -25.61 1.19
CA GLY A 68 4.26 -25.74 0.72
C GLY A 68 3.42 -24.47 0.88
N ASN A 69 3.80 -23.56 1.78
CA ASN A 69 3.15 -22.24 1.90
C ASN A 69 3.79 -21.22 0.94
N ALA A 70 3.09 -20.13 0.69
CA ALA A 70 3.61 -19.02 -0.11
C ALA A 70 3.38 -17.67 0.57
N LEU A 71 4.28 -16.73 0.35
CA LEU A 71 4.03 -15.33 0.65
C LEU A 71 3.21 -14.69 -0.47
N ARG A 72 2.25 -13.86 -0.09
CA ARG A 72 1.40 -13.10 -0.99
C ARG A 72 1.40 -11.63 -0.58
N LEU A 73 1.65 -10.75 -1.54
CA LEU A 73 1.43 -9.33 -1.40
C LEU A 73 0.10 -8.97 -2.06
N LEU A 74 -0.82 -8.40 -1.30
CA LEU A 74 -2.03 -7.77 -1.79
C LEU A 74 -1.80 -6.27 -1.83
N VAL A 75 -2.12 -5.62 -2.94
CA VAL A 75 -2.05 -4.16 -3.07
C VAL A 75 -3.43 -3.66 -3.42
N THR A 76 -4.01 -2.86 -2.53
CA THR A 76 -5.31 -2.21 -2.73
C THR A 76 -5.18 -0.71 -2.49
N SER A 77 -6.19 0.06 -2.89
CA SER A 77 -6.27 1.49 -2.65
C SER A 77 -7.16 1.89 -1.47
N SER A 78 -7.64 0.92 -0.71
CA SER A 78 -8.56 1.12 0.40
C SER A 78 -8.54 -0.05 1.38
N ASP A 79 -8.74 0.25 2.66
CA ASP A 79 -8.92 -0.74 3.73
C ASP A 79 -9.92 -0.18 4.76
N PHE A 80 -11.20 -0.25 4.41
CA PHE A 80 -12.31 0.26 5.22
C PHE A 80 -12.94 -0.90 6.00
N PRO A 81 -13.36 -0.73 7.27
CA PRO A 81 -13.45 0.52 8.03
C PRO A 81 -12.20 0.90 8.82
N ARG A 82 -11.13 0.11 8.72
CA ARG A 82 -9.91 0.33 9.49
C ARG A 82 -9.30 1.71 9.26
N TRP A 83 -9.29 2.16 8.00
CA TRP A 83 -8.86 3.49 7.60
C TRP A 83 -9.98 4.24 6.90
N ASP A 84 -9.99 5.56 7.06
CA ASP A 84 -10.93 6.42 6.35
C ASP A 84 -10.66 6.38 4.83
N ARG A 85 -11.74 6.38 4.05
CA ARG A 85 -11.65 6.32 2.59
C ARG A 85 -10.97 7.58 2.05
N ASN A 86 -10.05 7.42 1.10
CA ASN A 86 -9.60 8.56 0.30
C ASN A 86 -10.67 8.91 -0.74
N THR A 87 -11.14 10.16 -0.73
CA THR A 87 -12.17 10.64 -1.65
C THR A 87 -11.66 10.87 -3.07
N ASN A 88 -10.34 10.83 -3.26
CA ASN A 88 -9.64 11.05 -4.54
C ASN A 88 -9.85 12.43 -5.16
N THR A 89 -10.38 13.41 -4.41
CA THR A 89 -10.61 14.78 -4.92
C THR A 89 -9.45 15.74 -4.64
N GLY A 90 -8.52 15.36 -3.74
CA GLY A 90 -7.51 16.28 -3.20
C GLY A 90 -7.97 17.06 -1.96
N ASP A 91 -9.28 17.10 -1.69
CA ASP A 91 -9.81 17.78 -0.50
C ASP A 91 -9.45 17.04 0.79
N ARG A 92 -9.59 17.68 1.95
CA ARG A 92 -9.46 16.99 3.25
C ARG A 92 -10.63 16.01 3.40
N PRO A 93 -10.41 14.74 3.79
CA PRO A 93 -11.47 13.73 3.81
C PRO A 93 -12.72 14.15 4.59
N ALA A 94 -12.55 14.76 5.76
CA ALA A 94 -13.65 15.23 6.59
C ALA A 94 -14.44 16.42 6.01
N ALA A 95 -13.86 17.14 5.05
CA ALA A 95 -14.45 18.32 4.41
C ALA A 95 -14.89 18.04 2.97
N ALA A 96 -14.64 16.84 2.45
CA ALA A 96 -14.97 16.47 1.09
C ALA A 96 -16.49 16.23 0.97
N SER A 97 -17.13 17.01 0.10
CA SER A 97 -18.55 16.84 -0.24
C SER A 97 -18.77 15.89 -1.42
N ASP A 98 -17.69 15.42 -2.04
CA ASP A 98 -17.68 14.64 -3.26
C ASP A 98 -16.62 13.53 -3.20
N ILE A 99 -16.84 12.45 -3.95
CA ILE A 99 -15.95 11.29 -4.06
C ILE A 99 -15.78 10.94 -5.53
N GLN A 100 -14.55 10.75 -5.97
CA GLN A 100 -14.23 10.39 -7.34
C GLN A 100 -13.66 8.97 -7.41
N GLN A 101 -14.08 8.22 -8.43
CA GLN A 101 -13.44 6.95 -8.75
C GLN A 101 -12.05 7.23 -9.33
N ALA A 102 -11.04 6.48 -8.88
CA ALA A 102 -9.67 6.64 -9.37
C ALA A 102 -9.16 5.30 -9.94
N ARG A 103 -8.69 5.32 -11.19
CA ARG A 103 -8.04 4.16 -11.81
C ARG A 103 -6.57 4.13 -11.42
N GLN A 104 -6.15 3.05 -10.75
CA GLN A 104 -4.77 2.85 -10.32
C GLN A 104 -4.00 1.93 -11.24
N THR A 105 -2.69 2.12 -11.29
CA THR A 105 -1.78 1.23 -12.02
C THR A 105 -0.52 1.07 -11.20
N ILE A 106 -0.20 -0.17 -10.86
CA ILE A 106 1.06 -0.51 -10.18
C ILE A 106 2.05 -0.90 -11.27
N LEU A 107 3.09 -0.07 -11.45
CA LEU A 107 4.17 -0.39 -12.37
C LEU A 107 5.16 -1.33 -11.68
N HIS A 108 5.46 -2.45 -12.35
CA HIS A 108 6.38 -3.48 -11.87
C HIS A 108 7.17 -4.07 -13.05
N ASP A 109 7.80 -3.18 -13.80
CA ASP A 109 8.67 -3.54 -14.93
C ASP A 109 10.15 -3.23 -14.59
N ARG A 110 11.07 -3.44 -15.54
CA ARG A 110 12.51 -3.22 -15.33
C ARG A 110 12.87 -1.77 -15.00
N ALA A 111 12.13 -0.79 -15.55
CA ALA A 111 12.33 0.62 -15.26
C ALA A 111 11.66 1.03 -13.93
N HIS A 112 10.60 0.32 -13.54
CA HIS A 112 9.80 0.58 -12.35
C HIS A 112 9.76 -0.63 -11.40
N ALA A 113 10.91 -0.95 -10.80
CA ALA A 113 11.05 -2.12 -9.92
C ALA A 113 10.39 -1.93 -8.53
N SER A 114 9.05 -1.84 -8.50
CA SER A 114 8.27 -1.95 -7.27
C SER A 114 8.61 -3.25 -6.55
N ARG A 115 8.78 -3.26 -5.23
CA ARG A 115 9.26 -4.46 -4.53
C ARG A 115 8.78 -4.51 -3.09
N LEU A 116 8.65 -5.73 -2.57
CA LEU A 116 8.52 -6.01 -1.16
C LEU A 116 9.92 -6.28 -0.59
N ILE A 117 10.31 -5.55 0.46
CA ILE A 117 11.58 -5.74 1.14
C ILE A 117 11.30 -6.58 2.40
N LEU A 118 11.87 -7.78 2.48
CA LEU A 118 11.69 -8.70 3.60
C LEU A 118 12.99 -8.85 4.38
N PRO A 119 13.01 -8.53 5.68
CA PRO A 119 14.14 -8.86 6.53
C PRO A 119 14.13 -10.39 6.79
N THR A 120 15.00 -11.12 6.12
CA THR A 120 15.15 -12.56 6.33
C THR A 120 16.23 -12.84 7.37
N VAL A 121 15.93 -13.71 8.33
CA VAL A 121 16.94 -14.27 9.24
C VAL A 121 17.39 -15.63 8.70
N CYS A 122 18.69 -15.88 8.69
CA CYS A 122 19.19 -17.24 8.47
C CYS A 122 18.81 -18.07 9.70
N ALA A 123 18.26 -19.27 9.48
CA ALA A 123 18.06 -20.22 10.57
C ALA A 123 19.43 -20.62 11.12
N ALA A 124 19.67 -20.40 12.42
CA ALA A 124 20.81 -21.02 13.08
C ALA A 124 20.65 -22.54 13.01
N GLU A 125 21.73 -23.25 12.69
CA GLU A 125 21.74 -24.71 12.69
C GLU A 125 21.20 -25.22 14.04
N ARG A 126 20.13 -26.02 13.98
CA ARG A 126 19.65 -26.74 15.16
C ARG A 126 20.75 -27.70 15.58
N ARG A 127 21.36 -27.44 16.74
CA ARG A 127 22.17 -28.43 17.46
C ARG A 127 21.29 -29.55 17.99
#